data_AF-A0A268QUG7-F1
#
_entry.id   AF-A0A268QUG7-F1
#
_cell.length_a   1.000
_cell.length_b   1.000
_cell.length_c   1.000
_cell.angle_alpha   90.00
_cell.angle_beta   90.00
_cell.angle_gamma   90.00
#
_symmetry.space_group_name_H-M   'P 1'
#
loop_
_entity.id
_entity.type
_entity.pdbx_description
1 polymer ?
#
loop_
_entity_poly.entity_id
_entity_poly.type
_entity_poly.pdbx_seq_one_letter_code
_entity_poly.pdbx_strand_id
1 'polypeptide(L)' 'GIIILGPFTEIREGDEVRRTGRIMEVPVGEELIGRVVNPLGQPVDGMGPINTTKSRPIESPAPGVMDRKSV' A
#
# COMPACT_ATOMS: atom_id res chain seq x y z
N GLY A 1 18.77 3.59 6.71
CA GLY A 1 18.27 2.22 6.85
C GLY A 1 16.92 2.09 6.16
N ILE A 2 16.55 0.89 5.75
CA ILE A 2 15.24 0.58 5.16
C ILE A 2 14.61 -0.58 5.95
N ILE A 3 13.29 -0.70 5.89
CA ILE A 3 12.55 -1.86 6.41
C ILE A 3 12.11 -2.70 5.21
N ILE A 4 12.32 -4.01 5.27
CA ILE A 4 11.93 -4.94 4.21
C ILE A 4 10.47 -5.36 4.46
N LEU A 5 9.62 -5.15 3.45
CA LEU A 5 8.18 -5.45 3.52
C LEU A 5 7.88 -6.76 2.76
N GLY A 6 8.59 -7.83 3.11
CA GLY A 6 8.51 -9.14 2.45
C GLY A 6 9.58 -10.12 2.93
N PRO A 7 9.74 -11.26 2.24
CA PRO A 7 10.82 -12.21 2.51
C PRO A 7 12.19 -11.53 2.38
N PHE A 8 13.06 -11.74 3.36
CA PHE A 8 14.38 -11.09 3.42
C PHE A 8 15.55 -12.07 3.27
N THR A 9 15.29 -13.38 3.26
CA THR A 9 16.32 -14.43 3.33
C THR A 9 17.22 -14.51 2.10
N GLU A 10 16.77 -13.97 0.97
CA GLU A 10 17.51 -14.00 -0.29
C GLU A 10 18.37 -12.76 -0.54
N ILE A 11 18.21 -11.71 0.27
CA ILE A 11 18.90 -10.42 0.09
C ILE A 11 20.35 -10.54 0.55
N ARG A 12 21.28 -10.02 -0.26
CA ARG A 12 22.72 -10.12 -0.04
C ARG A 12 23.42 -8.77 -0.20
N GLU A 13 24.62 -8.69 0.34
CA GLU A 13 25.51 -7.56 0.11
C GLU A 13 25.84 -7.45 -1.39
N GLY A 14 25.72 -6.25 -1.94
CA GLY A 14 25.95 -5.97 -3.35
C GLY A 14 24.71 -6.00 -4.25
N ASP A 15 23.54 -6.38 -3.73
CA ASP A 15 22.29 -6.36 -4.51
C ASP A 15 21.93 -4.95 -4.99
N GLU A 16 21.53 -4.83 -6.27
CA GLU A 16 21.10 -3.56 -6.84
C GLU A 16 19.71 -3.18 -6.34
N VAL A 17 19.58 -1.96 -5.83
CA VAL A 17 18.29 -1.40 -5.39
C VAL A 17 17.93 -0.16 -6.20
N ARG A 18 16.64 0.02 -6.49
CA ARG A 18 16.11 1.17 -7.22
C ARG A 18 14.98 1.83 -6.47
N ARG A 19 14.92 3.16 -6.52
CA ARG A 19 13.82 3.93 -5.91
C ARG A 19 12.60 3.87 -6.81
N THR A 20 11.41 3.78 -6.21
CA THR A 20 10.13 3.83 -6.94
C THR A 20 9.73 5.24 -7.38
N GLY A 21 10.37 6.28 -6.83
CA GLY A 21 10.07 7.69 -7.11
C GLY A 21 8.74 8.20 -6.53
N ARG A 22 8.03 7.36 -5.77
CA ARG A 22 6.74 7.67 -5.15
C ARG A 22 6.84 7.54 -3.64
N ILE A 23 6.03 8.33 -2.93
CA ILE A 23 5.82 8.14 -1.48
C ILE A 23 5.10 6.80 -1.28
N MET A 24 5.30 6.16 -0.13
CA MET A 24 4.62 4.90 0.17
C MET A 24 3.09 5.08 0.11
N GLU A 25 2.47 4.34 -0.79
CA GLU A 25 1.04 4.41 -1.09
C GLU A 25 0.51 3.01 -1.38
N VAL A 26 -0.78 2.82 -1.16
CA VAL A 26 -1.49 1.57 -1.41
C VAL A 26 -2.65 1.79 -2.38
N PRO A 27 -3.03 0.76 -3.16
CA PRO A 27 -4.23 0.80 -3.99
C PRO A 27 -5.48 1.04 -3.14
N VAL A 28 -6.41 1.85 -3.65
CA VAL A 28 -7.70 2.14 -3.00
C VAL A 28 -8.83 2.13 -4.02
N GLY A 29 -10.06 1.82 -3.62
CA GLY A 29 -11.21 1.83 -4.53
C GLY A 29 -12.26 0.80 -4.14
N GLU A 30 -13.38 0.81 -4.85
CA GLU A 30 -14.47 -0.14 -4.65
C GLU A 30 -14.08 -1.56 -5.07
N GLU A 31 -13.06 -1.69 -5.93
CA GLU A 31 -12.54 -2.98 -6.42
C GLU A 31 -11.91 -3.83 -5.29
N LEU A 32 -11.65 -3.23 -4.13
CA LEU A 32 -11.18 -3.91 -2.92
C LEU A 32 -12.30 -4.54 -2.10
N ILE A 33 -13.56 -4.16 -2.32
CA ILE A 33 -14.68 -4.65 -1.51
C ILE A 33 -14.83 -6.16 -1.71
N GLY A 34 -14.84 -6.91 -0.60
CA GLY A 34 -14.95 -8.38 -0.61
C GLY A 34 -13.66 -9.12 -0.91
N ARG A 35 -12.52 -8.42 -1.06
CA ARG A 35 -11.20 -9.03 -1.28
C ARG A 35 -10.43 -9.18 0.04
N VAL A 36 -9.49 -10.14 0.06
CA VAL A 36 -8.50 -10.25 1.13
C VAL A 36 -7.15 -9.80 0.58
N VAL A 37 -6.57 -8.77 1.20
CA VAL A 37 -5.32 -8.14 0.77
C VAL A 37 -4.30 -8.08 1.90
N ASN A 38 -3.02 -8.05 1.54
CA ASN A 38 -1.93 -7.78 2.49
C ASN A 38 -1.76 -6.27 2.76
N PRO A 39 -0.86 -5.85 3.68
CA PRO A 39 -0.65 -4.43 3.99
C PRO A 39 -0.16 -3.55 2.83
N LEU A 40 0.37 -4.16 1.75
CA LEU A 40 0.77 -3.46 0.53
C LEU A 40 -0.39 -3.34 -0.48
N GLY A 41 -1.57 -3.85 -0.14
CA GLY A 41 -2.75 -3.88 -1.00
C GLY A 41 -2.71 -4.95 -2.10
N GLN A 42 -1.84 -5.95 -1.97
CA GLN A 42 -1.77 -7.07 -2.91
C GLN A 42 -2.78 -8.16 -2.53
N PRO A 43 -3.51 -8.75 -3.49
CA PRO A 43 -4.48 -9.80 -3.19
C PRO A 43 -3.81 -11.08 -2.71
N VAL A 44 -4.37 -11.69 -1.66
CA VAL A 44 -3.92 -12.98 -1.10
C VAL A 44 -5.03 -14.03 -1.08
N ASP A 45 -6.18 -13.72 -1.68
CA ASP A 45 -7.37 -14.57 -1.75
C ASP A 45 -7.40 -15.55 -2.94
N GLY A 46 -6.46 -15.45 -3.88
CA GLY A 46 -6.42 -16.31 -5.07
C GLY A 46 -7.48 -15.99 -6.13
N MET A 47 -8.23 -14.89 -5.98
CA MET A 47 -9.33 -14.50 -6.90
C MET A 47 -8.85 -13.69 -8.12
N GLY A 48 -7.55 -13.72 -8.43
CA GLY A 48 -6.93 -12.95 -9.51
C GLY A 48 -6.55 -11.50 -9.10
N PRO A 49 -6.17 -10.65 -10.07
CA PRO A 49 -5.73 -9.28 -9.78
C PRO A 49 -6.85 -8.36 -9.29
N ILE A 50 -6.48 -7.26 -8.63
CA ILE A 50 -7.38 -6.15 -8.28
C ILE A 50 -7.04 -4.98 -9.22
N ASN A 51 -8.02 -4.55 -10.02
CA ASN A 51 -7.83 -3.51 -11.02
C ASN A 51 -8.30 -2.14 -10.51
N THR A 52 -7.61 -1.57 -9.54
CA THR A 52 -7.85 -0.17 -9.16
C THR A 52 -7.10 0.80 -10.08
N THR A 53 -7.66 1.98 -10.27
CA THR A 53 -7.03 3.12 -10.96
C THR A 53 -6.44 4.15 -10.01
N LYS A 54 -6.65 4.00 -8.69
CA LYS A 54 -6.31 5.01 -7.68
C LYS A 54 -5.40 4.43 -6.60
N SER A 55 -4.49 5.26 -6.11
CA SER A 55 -3.66 5.00 -4.94
C SER A 55 -3.82 6.11 -3.92
N ARG A 56 -3.51 5.82 -2.65
CA ARG A 56 -3.46 6.81 -1.59
C ARG A 56 -2.22 6.59 -0.72
N PRO A 57 -1.52 7.66 -0.30
CA PRO A 57 -0.45 7.57 0.69
C PRO A 57 -0.94 6.90 1.97
N ILE A 58 -0.11 6.02 2.53
CA ILE A 58 -0.41 5.37 3.82
C ILE A 58 -0.38 6.37 4.98
N GLU A 59 0.51 7.36 4.89
CA GLU A 59 0.60 8.45 5.84
C GLU A 59 0.00 9.71 5.21
N SER A 60 -1.08 10.20 5.81
CA SER A 60 -1.72 11.45 5.43
C SER A 60 -2.32 12.10 6.68
N PRO A 61 -2.28 13.44 6.81
CA PRO A 61 -2.90 14.11 7.94
C PRO A 61 -4.39 13.81 8.00
N ALA A 62 -4.92 13.66 9.22
CA ALA A 62 -6.36 13.54 9.43
C ALA A 62 -7.07 14.86 9.08
N PRO A 63 -8.39 14.83 8.78
CA PRO A 63 -9.18 16.04 8.53
C PRO A 63 -9.08 17.05 9.69
N GLY A 64 -9.00 18.33 9.34
CA GLY A 64 -8.92 19.43 10.29
C GLY A 64 -10.21 19.59 11.11
N VAL A 65 -10.17 20.42 12.16
CA VAL A 65 -11.35 20.62 13.04
C VAL A 65 -12.55 21.17 12.26
N MET A 66 -12.32 22.11 11.34
CA MET A 66 -13.37 22.72 10.52
C MET A 66 -13.97 21.76 9.48
N ASP A 67 -13.24 20.72 9.08
CA ASP A 67 -13.69 19.72 8.09
C ASP A 67 -14.57 18.62 8.72
N ARG A 68 -14.68 18.60 10.05
CA ARG A 68 -15.43 17.59 10.78
C ARG A 68 -16.89 18.01 10.90
N LYS A 69 -17.78 17.04 10.73
CA LYS A 69 -19.20 17.17 11.03
C LYS A 69 -19.53 16.32 12.26
N SER A 70 -20.46 16.79 13.09
CA SER A 70 -21.02 15.98 14.17
C SER A 70 -21.69 14.73 13.57
N VAL A 71 -21.42 13.57 14.17
CA VAL A 71 -21.92 12.25 13.74
C VAL A 71 -23.25 11.92 14.39
#